data_AF-A0A4Q3YJV9-F1
#
_entry.id   AF-A0A4Q3YJV9-F1
#
_cell.length_a   1.000
_cell.length_b   1.000
_cell.length_c   1.000
_cell.angle_alpha   90.00
_cell.angle_beta   90.00
_cell.angle_gamma   90.00
#
_symmetry.space_group_name_H-M   'P 1'
#
loop_
_entity.id
_entity.type
_entity.pdbx_description
1 polymer ?
#
loop_
_entity_poly.entity_id
_entity_poly.type
_entity_poly.pdbx_seq_one_letter_code
_entity_poly.pdbx_strand_id
1 'polypeptide(L)' 'IIGLGKSFRATVTAEGVETTEQWATLADEQCDQCQGYLFSRPVALDALQARLESEYASLDQQRIMGELQTRKLV' A
#
# COMPACT_ATOMS: atom_id res chain seq x y z
N ILE A 1 -8.43 -12.86 15.60
CA ILE A 1 -7.00 -12.86 15.21
C ILE A 1 -6.39 -11.47 15.30
N ILE A 2 -6.99 -10.45 14.67
CA ILE A 2 -6.50 -9.05 14.72
C ILE A 2 -6.29 -8.57 16.17
N GLY A 3 -7.29 -8.70 17.05
CA GLY A 3 -7.14 -8.32 18.46
C GLY A 3 -6.04 -9.08 19.23
N LEU A 4 -5.76 -10.33 18.86
CA LEU A 4 -4.64 -11.09 19.43
C LEU A 4 -3.30 -10.56 18.93
N GLY A 5 -3.17 -10.28 17.63
CA GLY A 5 -1.99 -9.65 17.04
C GLY A 5 -1.66 -8.31 17.70
N LYS A 6 -2.68 -7.45 17.88
CA LYS A 6 -2.56 -6.17 18.62
C LYS A 6 -2.02 -6.38 20.03
N SER A 7 -2.55 -7.37 20.76
CA SER A 7 -2.11 -7.70 22.13
C SER A 7 -0.65 -8.14 22.20
N PHE A 8 -0.15 -8.80 21.15
CA PHE A 8 1.23 -9.22 21.03
C PHE A 8 2.13 -8.21 20.31
N ARG A 9 1.59 -7.05 19.91
CA ARG A 9 2.29 -6.06 19.07
C ARG A 9 2.84 -6.68 17.78
N ALA A 10 2.13 -7.67 17.25
CA ALA A 10 2.44 -8.30 15.97
C ALA A 10 1.66 -7.60 14.86
N THR A 11 2.33 -7.35 13.73
CA THR A 11 1.66 -6.93 12.49
C THR A 11 0.83 -8.08 11.95
N VAL A 12 -0.43 -7.80 11.60
CA VAL A 12 -1.36 -8.76 11.04
C VAL A 12 -1.61 -8.45 9.57
N THR A 13 -1.36 -9.45 8.72
CA THR A 13 -1.67 -9.41 7.29
C THR A 13 -2.87 -10.32 7.02
N ALA A 14 -3.95 -9.75 6.49
CA ALA A 14 -5.07 -10.52 5.96
C ALA A 14 -4.81 -10.89 4.49
N GLU A 15 -4.66 -12.18 4.20
CA GLU A 15 -4.45 -12.69 2.84
C GLU A 15 -5.78 -13.16 2.22
N GLY A 16 -5.87 -13.10 0.88
CA GLY A 16 -7.05 -13.53 0.13
C GLY A 16 -8.19 -12.50 0.07
N VAL A 17 -7.89 -11.19 0.16
CA VAL A 17 -8.90 -10.13 0.00
C VAL A 17 -9.24 -9.93 -1.47
N GLU A 18 -10.47 -10.24 -1.86
CA GLU A 18 -10.94 -10.25 -3.25
C GLU A 18 -12.01 -9.19 -3.53
N THR A 19 -12.75 -8.74 -2.51
CA THR A 19 -13.85 -7.76 -2.68
C THR A 19 -13.72 -6.54 -1.78
N THR A 20 -14.32 -5.43 -2.21
CA THR A 20 -14.37 -4.17 -1.46
C THR A 20 -15.04 -4.31 -0.10
N GLU A 21 -16.02 -5.20 0.03
CA GLU A 21 -16.76 -5.45 1.27
C GLU A 21 -15.87 -6.19 2.30
N GLN A 22 -15.05 -7.12 1.84
CA GLN A 22 -14.05 -7.80 2.68
C GLN A 22 -13.01 -6.79 3.18
N TRP A 23 -12.51 -5.94 2.28
CA TRP A 23 -11.57 -4.87 2.64
C TRP A 23 -12.18 -3.91 3.66
N ALA A 24 -13.42 -3.45 3.45
CA ALA A 24 -14.10 -2.55 4.39
C ALA A 24 -14.21 -3.16 5.79
N THR A 25 -14.59 -4.44 5.89
CA THR A 25 -14.66 -5.16 7.17
C THR A 25 -13.29 -5.22 7.86
N LEU A 26 -12.22 -5.53 7.11
CA LEU A 26 -10.86 -5.59 7.65
C LEU A 26 -10.34 -4.20 8.07
N ALA A 27 -10.72 -3.15 7.36
CA ALA A 27 -10.38 -1.77 7.69
C ALA A 27 -11.09 -1.31 8.98
N ASP A 28 -12.37 -1.63 9.14
CA ASP A 28 -13.16 -1.32 10.35
C ASP A 28 -12.57 -2.01 11.60
N GLU A 29 -12.09 -3.25 11.46
CA GLU A 29 -11.38 -3.99 12.50
C GLU A 29 -9.93 -3.49 12.72
N GLN A 30 -9.47 -2.56 11.87
CA GLN A 30 -8.12 -2.01 11.83
C GLN A 30 -7.06 -3.12 11.71
N CYS A 31 -7.21 -3.97 10.68
CA CYS A 31 -6.15 -4.87 10.24
C CYS A 31 -4.99 -4.05 9.65
N ASP A 32 -3.74 -4.42 9.95
CA ASP A 32 -2.58 -3.61 9.57
C ASP A 32 -2.31 -3.65 8.07
N GLN A 33 -2.42 -4.85 7.49
CA GLN A 33 -2.09 -5.10 6.09
C GLN A 33 -3.11 -6.03 5.44
N CYS A 34 -3.27 -5.89 4.12
CA CYS A 34 -4.12 -6.75 3.31
C CYS A 34 -3.37 -7.18 2.04
N GLN A 35 -3.59 -8.42 1.61
CA GLN A 35 -3.11 -8.96 0.34
C GLN A 35 -4.26 -9.74 -0.33
N GLY A 36 -4.43 -9.58 -1.63
CA GLY A 36 -5.36 -10.39 -2.40
C GLY A 36 -5.68 -9.81 -3.76
N TYR A 37 -6.54 -10.48 -4.52
CA TYR A 37 -6.85 -10.12 -5.91
C TYR A 37 -7.56 -8.79 -6.06
N LEU A 38 -8.17 -8.27 -4.99
CA LEU A 38 -8.70 -6.89 -4.97
C LEU A 38 -7.59 -5.88 -5.26
N PHE A 39 -6.39 -6.12 -4.73
CA PHE A 39 -5.24 -5.21 -4.87
C PHE A 39 -4.41 -5.54 -6.11
N SER A 40 -4.04 -6.82 -6.28
CA SER A 40 -3.36 -7.30 -7.47
C SER A 40 -3.46 -8.82 -7.55
N ARG A 41 -3.55 -9.34 -8.78
CA ARG A 41 -3.19 -10.74 -9.05
C ARG A 41 -1.67 -10.92 -8.94
N PRO A 42 -1.17 -12.17 -8.77
CA PRO A 42 0.24 -12.47 -8.98
C PRO A 42 0.67 -11.96 -10.35
N VAL A 43 1.83 -11.31 -10.38
CA VAL A 43 2.41 -10.74 -11.59
C VAL A 43 3.77 -11.37 -11.86
N ALA A 44 4.17 -11.40 -13.13
CA ALA A 44 5.52 -11.75 -13.49
C ALA A 44 6.52 -10.70 -12.97
N LEU A 45 7.77 -11.11 -12.78
CA LEU A 45 8.81 -10.26 -12.19
C LEU A 45 9.06 -9.00 -13.02
N ASP A 46 9.11 -9.12 -14.33
CA ASP A 46 9.28 -8.01 -15.28
C ASP A 46 8.15 -6.97 -15.16
N ALA A 47 6.91 -7.44 -15.06
CA ALA A 47 5.75 -6.58 -14.86
C ALA A 47 5.77 -5.89 -13.49
N LEU A 48 6.25 -6.57 -12.45
CA LEU A 48 6.45 -5.96 -11.13
C LEU A 48 7.55 -4.88 -11.17
N GLN A 49 8.69 -5.17 -11.81
CA GLN A 49 9.79 -4.23 -11.96
C GLN A 49 9.35 -2.96 -12.68
N ALA A 50 8.68 -3.10 -13.83
CA ALA A 50 8.17 -1.95 -14.58
C ALA A 50 7.20 -1.09 -13.77
N ARG A 51 6.30 -1.73 -12.98
CA ARG A 51 5.39 -1.02 -12.07
C ARG A 51 6.16 -0.23 -11.01
N LEU A 52 7.09 -0.87 -10.30
CA LEU A 52 7.90 -0.23 -9.28
C LEU A 52 8.71 0.95 -9.85
N GLU A 53 9.36 0.77 -11.01
CA GLU A 53 10.12 1.82 -11.68
C GLU A 53 9.24 3.04 -12.01
N SER A 54 8.04 2.81 -12.55
CA SER A 54 7.09 3.89 -12.83
C SER A 54 6.60 4.61 -11.57
N GLU A 55 6.40 3.88 -10.48
CA GLU A 55 5.91 4.42 -9.21
C GLU A 55 7.00 5.29 -8.54
N TYR A 56 8.24 4.81 -8.48
CA TYR A 56 9.37 5.59 -7.97
C TYR A 56 9.67 6.84 -8.80
N ALA A 57 9.57 6.77 -10.12
CA ALA A 57 9.74 7.93 -10.99
C ALA A 57 8.70 9.04 -10.69
N SER A 58 7.46 8.64 -10.37
CA SER A 58 6.40 9.60 -10.02
C SER A 58 6.61 10.26 -8.64
N LEU A 59 7.16 9.52 -7.68
CA LEU A 59 7.47 10.03 -6.34
C LEU A 59 8.66 11.01 -6.38
N ASP A 60 9.69 10.71 -7.17
CA ASP A 60 10.82 11.62 -7.37
C ASP A 60 10.37 12.93 -8.03
N GLN A 61 9.47 12.87 -9.00
CA GLN A 61 8.87 14.06 -9.61
C GLN A 61 8.07 14.87 -8.59
N GLN A 62 7.22 14.22 -7.78
CA GLN A 62 6.44 14.92 -6.75
C GLN A 62 7.34 15.58 -5.70
N ARG A 63 8.41 14.90 -5.28
CA ARG A 63 9.40 15.44 -4.34
C ARG A 63 10.13 16.64 -4.93
N ILE A 64 10.65 16.52 -6.16
CA ILE A 64 11.33 17.61 -6.87
C ILE A 64 10.39 18.81 -7.06
N MET A 65 9.13 18.56 -7.44
CA MET A 65 8.13 19.61 -7.60
C MET A 65 7.77 20.29 -6.27
N GLY A 66 7.67 19.53 -5.17
CA GLY A 66 7.46 20.07 -3.82
C GLY A 66 8.65 20.91 -3.31
N GLU A 67 9.88 20.49 -3.62
CA GLU A 67 11.12 21.22 -3.30
C GLU A 67 11.26 22.52 -4.14
N LEU A 68 10.80 22.53 -5.40
CA LEU A 68 10.79 23.72 -6.25
C LEU A 68 9.71 24.74 -5.88
N GLN A 69 8.56 24.28 -5.38
CA GLN A 69 7.47 25.15 -4.92
C GLN A 69 7.81 25.86 -3.60
N THR A 70 8.53 25.21 -2.70
CA THR A 70 9.00 25.82 -1.44
C THR A 70 10.07 26.89 -1.64
N ARG A 71 10.89 26.80 -2.71
CA ARG A 71 11.92 27.80 -3.03
C ARG A 71 11.42 29.05 -3.77
N LYS A 72 10.18 29.07 -4.27
CA LYS A 72 9.58 30.24 -4.96
C LYS A 72 8.87 31.22 -4.02
N LEU A 73 8.90 30.98 -2.70
CA LEU A 73 8.23 31.82 -1.70
C LEU A 73 9.18 32.72 -0.86
N VAL A 74 10.43 32.92 -1.30
CA VAL A 74 11.39 33.87 -0.69
C VAL A 74 11.93 34.81 -1.74
#